data_AF-A0A543F9G2-F1
#
_entry.id   AF-A0A543F9G2-F1
#
_cell.length_a   1.000
_cell.length_b   1.000
_cell.length_c   1.000
_cell.angle_alpha   90.00
_cell.angle_beta   90.00
_cell.angle_gamma   90.00
#
_symmetry.space_group_name_H-M   'P 1'
#
loop_
_entity.id
_entity.type
_entity.pdbx_description
1 polymer ?
#
loop_
_entity_poly.entity_id
_entity_poly.type
_entity_poly.pdbx_seq_one_letter_code
_entity_poly.pdbx_strand_id
1 'polypeptide(L)'
;MRFGLDYAGGRPGGAAIRAAGFDFVVRYLTPGGPSLPGKLLTPAEADDLRAHRISIVSNWETTAARMLDGYNAGIVDARAGLAQVLRCGGRPDRPIYFSADFDATPQDQVPINAYLDGAATVLGAANVGIYGGYWSVSRALDAGSAAWAWQTDAWSGGNVETRRNIHQTLRQIRVDGVLCDVNVAETADFGQWDFGQEEPDMTPEQDAVLRDIQTQLRGPGLAGWPQLGTDADGRHLTLVDGLAAALRRIDALEGDTEALRAQIGELRTEISELEATTADLIEQVRQLEGHRWPWPLSLIEGPAELIGAQLARLESLLPDLPGLPGHSDADSESRNGKP
;
A
#
# COMPACT_ATOMS: atom_id res chain seq x y z
N MET A 1 -27.49 -11.59 12.71
CA MET A 1 -27.35 -12.73 13.64
C MET A 1 -27.25 -13.98 12.79
N ARG A 2 -26.23 -14.82 13.00
CA ARG A 2 -26.02 -16.05 12.22
C ARG A 2 -26.49 -17.24 13.04
N PHE A 3 -27.17 -18.19 12.40
CA PHE A 3 -27.60 -19.44 13.03
C PHE A 3 -26.73 -20.59 12.54
N GLY A 4 -26.46 -21.54 13.44
CA GLY A 4 -25.68 -22.71 13.09
C GLY A 4 -26.21 -23.98 13.72
N LEU A 5 -25.60 -25.09 13.32
CA LEU A 5 -25.97 -26.42 13.79
C LEU A 5 -24.76 -27.18 14.29
N ASP A 6 -24.94 -28.01 15.30
CA ASP A 6 -24.04 -29.11 15.58
C ASP A 6 -24.83 -30.43 15.52
N TYR A 7 -24.14 -31.51 15.12
CA TYR A 7 -24.76 -32.80 14.85
C TYR A 7 -23.75 -33.93 14.88
N ALA A 8 -24.20 -35.12 15.29
CA ALA A 8 -23.37 -36.32 15.38
C ALA A 8 -24.00 -37.58 14.78
N GLY A 9 -25.33 -37.64 14.65
CA GLY A 9 -26.03 -38.83 14.16
C GLY A 9 -25.88 -39.09 12.66
N GLY A 10 -25.63 -38.05 11.85
CA GLY A 10 -25.49 -38.13 10.40
C GLY A 10 -24.87 -36.85 9.84
N ARG A 11 -24.81 -36.72 8.51
CA ARG A 11 -24.32 -35.52 7.80
C ARG A 11 -25.42 -34.99 6.90
N PRO A 12 -26.13 -33.89 7.26
CA PRO A 12 -27.27 -33.39 6.49
C PRO A 12 -26.92 -32.86 5.09
N GLY A 13 -25.65 -32.53 4.86
CA GLY A 13 -25.19 -31.88 3.64
C GLY A 13 -25.38 -30.36 3.64
N GLY A 14 -24.43 -29.64 3.06
CA GLY A 14 -24.38 -28.18 3.01
C GLY A 14 -25.60 -27.57 2.32
N ALA A 15 -26.10 -28.19 1.24
CA ALA A 15 -27.30 -27.75 0.53
C ALA A 15 -28.54 -27.74 1.44
N ALA A 16 -28.76 -28.83 2.19
CA ALA A 16 -29.92 -28.95 3.06
C ALA A 16 -29.82 -28.00 4.27
N ILE A 17 -28.62 -27.86 4.85
CA ILE A 17 -28.33 -26.90 5.92
C ILE A 17 -28.65 -25.47 5.47
N ARG A 18 -28.18 -25.09 4.27
CA ARG A 18 -28.44 -23.77 3.71
C ARG A 18 -29.92 -23.55 3.44
N ALA A 19 -30.62 -24.54 2.86
CA ALA A 19 -32.05 -24.48 2.60
C ALA A 19 -32.88 -24.38 3.88
N ALA A 20 -32.40 -24.95 4.99
CA ALA A 20 -33.00 -24.85 6.31
C ALA A 20 -32.74 -23.49 6.99
N GLY A 21 -31.96 -22.59 6.38
CA GLY A 21 -31.71 -21.24 6.88
C GLY A 21 -30.56 -21.11 7.88
N PHE A 22 -29.60 -22.04 7.86
CA PHE A 22 -28.41 -22.00 8.71
C PHE A 22 -27.16 -21.60 7.93
N ASP A 23 -26.24 -20.92 8.60
CA ASP A 23 -25.07 -20.25 8.02
C ASP A 23 -23.73 -20.85 8.46
N PHE A 24 -23.72 -21.64 9.53
CA PHE A 24 -22.51 -22.28 10.02
C PHE A 24 -22.79 -23.63 10.69
N VAL A 25 -21.74 -24.40 10.90
CA VAL A 25 -21.80 -25.63 11.68
C VAL A 25 -20.66 -25.69 12.68
N VAL A 26 -20.92 -26.29 13.84
CA VAL A 26 -19.89 -26.72 14.78
C VAL A 26 -19.71 -28.22 14.62
N ARG A 27 -18.53 -28.65 14.16
CA ARG A 27 -18.29 -30.03 13.73
C ARG A 27 -17.27 -30.74 14.59
N TYR A 28 -17.60 -31.98 14.92
CA TYR A 28 -16.73 -32.82 15.75
C TYR A 28 -15.53 -33.33 14.94
N LEU A 29 -14.38 -33.30 15.59
CA LEU A 29 -13.11 -33.81 15.07
C LEU A 29 -12.81 -35.25 15.54
N THR A 30 -13.79 -35.90 16.16
CA THR A 30 -13.68 -37.21 16.79
C THR A 30 -14.67 -38.22 16.18
N PRO A 31 -14.31 -39.52 16.11
CA PRO A 31 -15.26 -40.56 15.71
C PRO A 31 -16.29 -40.81 16.81
N GLY A 32 -17.55 -40.98 16.41
CA GLY A 32 -18.66 -41.30 17.32
C GLY A 32 -18.98 -42.80 17.40
N GLY A 33 -18.20 -43.65 16.72
CA GLY A 33 -18.46 -45.08 16.61
C GLY A 33 -19.78 -45.39 15.87
N PRO A 34 -20.29 -46.64 16.00
CA PRO A 34 -21.53 -47.06 15.34
C PRO A 34 -22.79 -46.31 15.79
N SER A 35 -22.80 -45.74 17.00
CA SER A 35 -23.94 -45.00 17.55
C SER A 35 -24.07 -43.59 16.97
N LEU A 36 -22.96 -42.97 16.57
CA LEU A 36 -22.92 -41.61 16.03
C LEU A 36 -22.04 -41.57 14.76
N PRO A 37 -22.49 -42.20 13.66
CA PRO A 37 -21.68 -42.38 12.45
C PRO A 37 -21.40 -41.05 11.69
N GLY A 38 -22.14 -39.99 12.02
CA GLY A 38 -21.95 -38.64 11.49
C GLY A 38 -20.99 -37.77 12.28
N LYS A 39 -20.53 -38.19 13.47
CA LYS A 39 -19.78 -37.32 14.40
C LYS A 39 -18.56 -36.71 13.74
N LEU A 40 -17.64 -37.55 13.24
CA LEU A 40 -16.38 -37.10 12.63
C LEU A 40 -16.60 -36.29 11.34
N LEU A 41 -16.12 -35.05 11.31
CA LEU A 41 -15.99 -34.26 10.09
C LEU A 41 -15.05 -34.97 9.10
N THR A 42 -15.46 -35.07 7.84
CA THR A 42 -14.62 -35.63 6.77
C THR A 42 -14.19 -34.55 5.79
N PRO A 43 -13.11 -34.76 5.01
CA PRO A 43 -12.72 -33.82 3.96
C PRO A 43 -13.85 -33.57 2.95
N ALA A 44 -14.54 -34.62 2.52
CA ALA A 44 -15.67 -34.50 1.59
C ALA A 44 -16.84 -33.69 2.18
N GLU A 45 -17.13 -33.84 3.48
CA GLU A 45 -18.13 -33.02 4.16
C GLU A 45 -17.69 -31.55 4.26
N ALA A 46 -16.43 -31.30 4.63
CA ALA A 46 -15.90 -29.95 4.70
C ALA A 46 -15.93 -29.24 3.33
N ASP A 47 -15.62 -29.96 2.26
CA ASP A 47 -15.70 -29.46 0.88
C ASP A 47 -17.14 -29.10 0.49
N ASP A 48 -18.11 -29.99 0.82
CA ASP A 48 -19.53 -29.76 0.58
C ASP A 48 -20.07 -28.55 1.36
N LEU A 49 -19.71 -28.41 2.64
CA LEU A 49 -20.09 -27.27 3.47
C LEU A 49 -19.56 -25.94 2.88
N ARG A 50 -18.29 -25.91 2.48
CA ARG A 50 -17.67 -24.73 1.86
C ARG A 50 -18.30 -24.40 0.51
N ALA A 51 -18.59 -25.39 -0.33
CA ALA A 51 -19.27 -25.20 -1.61
C ALA A 51 -20.64 -24.51 -1.45
N HIS A 52 -21.31 -24.74 -0.31
CA HIS A 52 -22.60 -24.15 0.03
C HIS A 52 -22.50 -22.90 0.94
N ARG A 53 -21.30 -22.35 1.12
CA ARG A 53 -21.03 -21.16 1.96
C ARG A 53 -21.52 -21.34 3.40
N ILE A 54 -21.34 -22.54 3.94
CA ILE A 54 -21.55 -22.83 5.36
C ILE A 54 -20.20 -22.77 6.06
N SER A 55 -20.06 -21.83 7.01
CA SER A 55 -18.82 -21.72 7.78
C SER A 55 -18.64 -22.89 8.74
N ILE A 56 -17.41 -23.29 9.00
CA ILE A 56 -17.07 -24.45 9.84
C ILE A 56 -16.36 -23.99 11.10
N VAL A 57 -16.81 -24.47 12.26
CA VAL A 57 -16.18 -24.31 13.56
C VAL A 57 -15.78 -25.68 14.11
N SER A 58 -14.63 -25.75 14.78
CA SER A 58 -14.05 -27.01 15.27
C SER A 58 -14.48 -27.33 16.70
N ASN A 59 -14.98 -28.55 16.92
CA ASN A 59 -15.25 -29.11 18.24
C ASN A 59 -14.48 -30.42 18.45
N TRP A 60 -13.93 -30.60 19.64
CA TRP A 60 -13.34 -31.84 20.10
C TRP A 60 -14.09 -32.39 21.31
N GLU A 61 -14.62 -33.60 21.16
CA GLU A 61 -15.32 -34.32 22.24
C GLU A 61 -15.23 -35.83 22.01
N THR A 62 -14.48 -36.54 22.85
CA THR A 62 -14.44 -38.02 22.82
C THR A 62 -15.45 -38.62 23.79
N THR A 63 -15.45 -38.14 25.03
CA THR A 63 -16.44 -38.44 26.06
C THR A 63 -16.83 -37.15 26.79
N ALA A 64 -18.01 -37.15 27.41
CA ALA A 64 -18.54 -35.99 28.13
C ALA A 64 -17.54 -35.40 29.15
N ALA A 65 -16.95 -36.27 29.99
CA ALA A 65 -16.05 -35.88 31.07
C ALA A 65 -14.56 -35.96 30.69
N ARG A 66 -14.20 -36.01 29.39
CA ARG A 66 -12.81 -36.20 28.92
C ARG A 66 -11.83 -35.19 29.53
N MET A 67 -12.28 -33.96 29.74
CA MET A 67 -11.43 -32.90 30.30
C MET A 67 -10.96 -33.19 31.74
N LEU A 68 -11.60 -34.10 32.46
CA LEU A 68 -11.18 -34.50 33.81
C LEU A 68 -9.85 -35.27 33.83
N ASP A 69 -9.41 -35.79 32.67
CA ASP A 69 -8.12 -36.47 32.54
C ASP A 69 -6.92 -35.48 32.51
N GLY A 70 -7.21 -34.17 32.51
CA GLY A 70 -6.25 -33.11 32.78
C GLY A 70 -5.20 -32.89 31.69
N TYR A 71 -4.05 -32.35 32.09
CA TYR A 71 -3.07 -31.72 31.22
C TYR A 71 -2.57 -32.59 30.05
N ASN A 72 -2.12 -33.81 30.34
CA ASN A 72 -1.59 -34.70 29.29
C ASN A 72 -2.67 -35.13 28.29
N ALA A 73 -3.92 -35.26 28.75
CA ALA A 73 -5.05 -35.53 27.87
C ALA A 73 -5.30 -34.38 26.89
N GLY A 74 -5.21 -33.13 27.38
CA GLY A 74 -5.31 -31.93 26.54
C GLY A 74 -4.27 -31.89 25.42
N ILE A 75 -3.01 -32.23 25.72
CA ILE A 75 -1.94 -32.28 24.70
C ILE A 75 -2.25 -33.30 23.61
N VAL A 76 -2.63 -34.52 24.01
CA VAL A 76 -2.92 -35.62 23.07
C VAL A 76 -4.08 -35.25 22.16
N ASP A 77 -5.15 -34.76 22.76
CA ASP A 77 -6.39 -34.42 22.08
C ASP A 77 -6.22 -33.20 21.15
N ALA A 78 -5.48 -32.18 21.58
CA ALA A 78 -5.17 -31.02 20.74
C ALA A 78 -4.34 -31.38 19.50
N ARG A 79 -3.36 -32.29 19.64
CA ARG A 79 -2.59 -32.78 18.48
C ARG A 79 -3.47 -33.51 17.48
N ALA A 80 -4.34 -34.40 17.97
CA ALA A 80 -5.25 -35.16 17.12
C ALA A 80 -6.32 -34.25 16.48
N GLY A 81 -6.84 -33.28 17.24
CA GLY A 81 -7.77 -32.27 16.75
C GLY A 81 -7.17 -31.42 15.64
N LEU A 82 -5.98 -30.83 15.87
CA LEU A 82 -5.30 -30.04 14.86
C LEU A 82 -5.00 -30.85 13.58
N ALA A 83 -4.54 -32.09 13.73
CA ALA A 83 -4.33 -32.98 12.59
C ALA A 83 -5.63 -33.19 11.79
N GLN A 84 -6.77 -33.33 12.49
CA GLN A 84 -8.07 -33.48 11.85
C GLN A 84 -8.56 -32.21 11.15
N VAL A 85 -8.36 -31.04 11.76
CA VAL A 85 -8.64 -29.72 11.18
C VAL A 85 -7.90 -29.59 9.84
N LEU A 86 -6.58 -29.81 9.86
CA LEU A 86 -5.74 -29.66 8.66
C LEU A 86 -6.11 -30.69 7.58
N ARG A 87 -6.44 -31.93 7.98
CA ARG A 87 -6.91 -32.97 7.04
C ARG A 87 -8.19 -32.58 6.30
N CYS A 88 -9.04 -31.75 6.90
CA CYS A 88 -10.29 -31.28 6.30
C CYS A 88 -10.16 -29.90 5.63
N GLY A 89 -8.94 -29.40 5.41
CA GLY A 89 -8.70 -28.10 4.78
C GLY A 89 -8.95 -26.90 5.70
N GLY A 90 -9.00 -27.13 7.01
CA GLY A 90 -9.02 -26.06 8.01
C GLY A 90 -7.64 -25.43 8.22
N ARG A 91 -7.56 -24.51 9.19
CA ARG A 91 -6.37 -23.70 9.43
C ARG A 91 -5.89 -23.82 10.89
N PRO A 92 -4.58 -23.68 11.16
CA PRO A 92 -4.03 -23.80 12.52
C PRO A 92 -4.23 -22.55 13.38
N ASP A 93 -4.62 -21.42 12.79
CA ASP A 93 -4.79 -20.10 13.42
C ASP A 93 -6.23 -19.84 13.89
N ARG A 94 -7.04 -20.89 14.02
CA ARG A 94 -8.45 -20.83 14.43
C ARG A 94 -8.69 -21.79 15.59
N PRO A 95 -9.64 -21.49 16.49
CA PRO A 95 -9.78 -22.25 17.72
C PRO A 95 -10.37 -23.64 17.52
N ILE A 96 -10.02 -24.54 18.44
CA ILE A 96 -10.76 -25.78 18.69
C ILE A 96 -11.48 -25.62 20.03
N TYR A 97 -12.80 -25.79 20.03
CA TYR A 97 -13.58 -25.85 21.24
C TYR A 97 -13.49 -27.26 21.83
N PHE A 98 -12.99 -27.38 23.06
CA PHE A 98 -12.95 -28.64 23.80
C PHE A 98 -14.16 -28.73 24.74
N SER A 99 -14.83 -29.88 24.74
CA SER A 99 -16.12 -30.03 25.38
C SER A 99 -16.04 -30.58 26.81
N ALA A 100 -16.59 -29.82 27.76
CA ALA A 100 -17.03 -30.29 29.08
C ALA A 100 -18.55 -30.53 29.01
N ASP A 101 -18.96 -31.64 28.39
CA ASP A 101 -20.37 -31.95 28.07
C ASP A 101 -21.10 -32.63 29.23
N PHE A 102 -21.03 -32.02 30.42
CA PHE A 102 -21.66 -32.51 31.65
C PHE A 102 -21.89 -31.36 32.66
N ASP A 103 -22.68 -31.64 33.70
CA ASP A 103 -22.91 -30.70 34.80
C ASP A 103 -21.67 -30.61 35.71
N ALA A 104 -20.69 -29.83 35.30
CA ALA A 104 -19.40 -29.72 35.98
C ALA A 104 -19.51 -29.05 37.35
N THR A 105 -18.99 -29.72 38.38
CA THR A 105 -18.93 -29.20 39.73
C THR A 105 -17.76 -28.22 39.91
N PRO A 106 -17.73 -27.41 40.98
CA PRO A 106 -16.56 -26.55 41.26
C PRO A 106 -15.23 -27.31 41.35
N GLN A 107 -15.24 -28.55 41.83
CA GLN A 107 -14.05 -29.40 41.98
C GLN A 107 -13.47 -29.85 40.63
N ASP A 108 -14.33 -30.00 39.62
CA ASP A 108 -13.96 -30.38 38.26
C ASP A 108 -13.18 -29.28 37.53
N GLN A 109 -13.22 -28.04 38.02
CA GLN A 109 -12.57 -26.92 37.33
C GLN A 109 -11.06 -27.06 37.25
N VAL A 110 -10.43 -27.63 38.30
CA VAL A 110 -8.97 -27.81 38.34
C VAL A 110 -8.50 -28.69 37.17
N PRO A 111 -9.02 -29.92 36.98
CA PRO A 111 -8.62 -30.73 35.85
C PRO A 111 -9.11 -30.17 34.50
N ILE A 112 -10.27 -29.51 34.42
CA ILE A 112 -10.74 -28.83 33.20
C ILE A 112 -9.73 -27.77 32.73
N ASN A 113 -9.29 -26.89 33.63
CA ASN A 113 -8.29 -25.88 33.30
C ASN A 113 -6.96 -26.53 32.92
N ALA A 114 -6.51 -27.54 33.67
CA ALA A 114 -5.29 -28.27 33.35
C ALA A 114 -5.34 -28.89 31.94
N TYR A 115 -6.47 -29.48 31.54
CA TYR A 115 -6.67 -30.01 30.19
C TYR A 115 -6.54 -28.91 29.13
N LEU A 116 -7.20 -27.77 29.33
CA LEU A 116 -7.13 -26.64 28.39
C LEU A 116 -5.72 -26.04 28.30
N ASP A 117 -5.02 -25.92 29.42
CA ASP A 117 -3.62 -25.47 29.46
C ASP A 117 -2.70 -26.45 28.69
N GLY A 118 -2.96 -27.75 28.81
CA GLY A 118 -2.29 -28.78 28.01
C GLY A 118 -2.54 -28.59 26.52
N ALA A 119 -3.80 -28.37 26.12
CA ALA A 119 -4.15 -28.07 24.73
C ALA A 119 -3.48 -26.79 24.21
N ALA A 120 -3.37 -25.75 25.06
CA ALA A 120 -2.72 -24.48 24.73
C ALA A 120 -1.24 -24.63 24.36
N THR A 121 -0.54 -25.65 24.90
CA THR A 121 0.85 -25.93 24.51
C THR A 121 1.01 -26.41 23.07
N VAL A 122 -0.08 -26.87 22.44
CA VAL A 122 -0.10 -27.37 21.07
C VAL A 122 -0.68 -26.33 20.12
N LEU A 123 -1.80 -25.72 20.50
CA LEU A 123 -2.55 -24.80 19.63
C LEU A 123 -2.12 -23.33 19.80
N GLY A 124 -1.43 -23.00 20.89
CA GLY A 124 -1.32 -21.65 21.41
C GLY A 124 -2.55 -21.26 22.23
N ALA A 125 -2.35 -20.52 23.32
CA ALA A 125 -3.44 -20.12 24.23
C ALA A 125 -4.57 -19.36 23.53
N ALA A 126 -4.23 -18.57 22.49
CA ALA A 126 -5.20 -17.83 21.70
C ALA A 126 -6.16 -18.70 20.87
N ASN A 127 -5.87 -20.00 20.69
CA ASN A 127 -6.66 -20.92 19.86
C ASN A 127 -7.37 -22.01 20.68
N VAL A 128 -7.42 -21.87 22.01
CA VAL A 128 -8.14 -22.81 22.88
C VAL A 128 -9.53 -22.27 23.18
N GLY A 129 -10.55 -23.04 22.81
CA GLY A 129 -11.93 -22.79 23.17
C GLY A 129 -12.47 -23.82 24.16
N ILE A 130 -13.49 -23.44 24.91
CA ILE A 130 -14.26 -24.35 25.78
C ILE A 130 -15.73 -24.36 25.38
N TYR A 131 -16.31 -25.56 25.35
CA TYR A 131 -17.75 -25.78 25.35
C TYR A 131 -18.23 -26.32 26.70
N GLY A 132 -19.36 -25.83 27.18
CA GLY A 132 -20.02 -26.36 28.39
C GLY A 132 -21.08 -25.42 28.97
N GLY A 133 -21.54 -25.76 30.17
CA GLY A 133 -22.43 -24.91 30.96
C GLY A 133 -21.73 -23.64 31.46
N TYR A 134 -22.53 -22.66 31.90
CA TYR A 134 -22.06 -21.34 32.34
C TYR A 134 -20.86 -21.41 33.30
N TRP A 135 -20.91 -22.27 34.31
CA TRP A 135 -19.92 -22.30 35.37
C TRP A 135 -18.53 -22.78 34.93
N SER A 136 -18.46 -23.83 34.09
CA SER A 136 -17.18 -24.34 33.58
C SER A 136 -16.56 -23.38 32.58
N VAL A 137 -17.38 -22.82 31.69
CA VAL A 137 -16.97 -21.81 30.70
C VAL A 137 -16.46 -20.55 31.40
N SER A 138 -17.26 -19.96 32.28
CA SER A 138 -16.93 -18.67 32.92
C SER A 138 -15.63 -18.76 33.73
N ARG A 139 -15.46 -19.82 34.52
CA ARG A 139 -14.24 -20.03 35.31
C ARG A 139 -13.00 -20.35 34.45
N ALA A 140 -13.16 -21.02 33.31
CA ALA A 140 -12.06 -21.24 32.39
C ALA A 140 -11.60 -19.95 31.71
N LEU A 141 -12.54 -19.06 31.35
CA LEU A 141 -12.23 -17.72 30.83
C LEU A 141 -11.56 -16.85 31.89
N ASP A 142 -12.06 -16.85 33.14
CA ASP A 142 -11.47 -16.09 34.25
C ASP A 142 -10.05 -16.54 34.58
N ALA A 143 -9.78 -17.84 34.45
CA ALA A 143 -8.44 -18.41 34.62
C ALA A 143 -7.50 -18.13 33.44
N GLY A 144 -8.02 -17.69 32.29
CA GLY A 144 -7.26 -17.52 31.06
C GLY A 144 -6.88 -18.84 30.36
N SER A 145 -7.46 -19.97 30.78
CA SER A 145 -7.22 -21.29 30.17
C SER A 145 -7.94 -21.46 28.83
N ALA A 146 -8.98 -20.66 28.56
CA ALA A 146 -9.64 -20.60 27.26
C ALA A 146 -9.77 -19.14 26.79
N ALA A 147 -9.63 -18.92 25.49
CA ALA A 147 -9.84 -17.63 24.82
C ALA A 147 -11.21 -17.56 24.12
N TRP A 148 -11.84 -18.70 23.87
CA TRP A 148 -13.10 -18.81 23.14
C TRP A 148 -14.15 -19.57 23.94
N ALA A 149 -15.41 -19.12 23.88
CA ALA A 149 -16.48 -19.70 24.66
C ALA A 149 -17.69 -20.09 23.80
N TRP A 150 -18.07 -21.36 23.88
CA TRP A 150 -19.31 -21.89 23.33
C TRP A 150 -20.17 -22.37 24.50
N GLN A 151 -21.17 -21.58 24.89
CA GLN A 151 -22.00 -21.87 26.06
C GLN A 151 -23.27 -22.61 25.64
N THR A 152 -23.66 -23.66 26.37
CA THR A 152 -24.98 -24.29 26.21
C THR A 152 -25.96 -23.82 27.30
N ASP A 153 -27.26 -23.78 26.97
CA ASP A 153 -28.32 -23.58 27.97
C ASP A 153 -28.34 -24.70 29.02
N ALA A 154 -27.95 -25.92 28.63
CA ALA A 154 -27.80 -27.03 29.55
C ALA A 154 -26.78 -26.69 30.64
N TRP A 155 -27.06 -27.09 31.89
CA TRP A 155 -26.18 -26.86 33.04
C TRP A 155 -25.85 -25.39 33.36
N SER A 156 -26.47 -24.44 32.65
CA SER A 156 -26.24 -23.00 32.87
C SER A 156 -27.16 -22.40 33.94
N GLY A 157 -28.25 -23.09 34.31
CA GLY A 157 -29.20 -22.59 35.32
C GLY A 157 -29.81 -21.22 34.97
N GLY A 158 -29.90 -20.89 33.67
CA GLY A 158 -30.35 -19.59 33.17
C GLY A 158 -29.28 -18.48 33.16
N ASN A 159 -28.06 -18.74 33.59
CA ASN A 159 -26.96 -17.78 33.54
C ASN A 159 -26.41 -17.64 32.11
N VAL A 160 -25.90 -16.45 31.80
CA VAL A 160 -25.36 -16.09 30.48
C VAL A 160 -23.95 -15.57 30.64
N GLU A 161 -22.98 -16.24 30.00
CA GLU A 161 -21.60 -15.76 29.88
C GLU A 161 -21.54 -14.72 28.75
N THR A 162 -21.37 -13.45 29.13
CA THR A 162 -21.34 -12.32 28.20
C THR A 162 -20.17 -12.34 27.22
N ARG A 163 -19.11 -13.11 27.52
CA ARG A 163 -17.93 -13.30 26.65
C ARG A 163 -18.07 -14.46 25.66
N ARG A 164 -19.22 -15.16 25.63
CA ARG A 164 -19.41 -16.28 24.70
C ARG A 164 -19.41 -15.83 23.25
N ASN A 165 -18.81 -16.63 22.38
CA ASN A 165 -18.82 -16.44 20.94
C ASN A 165 -20.01 -17.18 20.29
N ILE A 166 -20.37 -18.33 20.86
CA ILE A 166 -21.43 -19.19 20.37
C ILE A 166 -22.34 -19.56 21.55
N HIS A 167 -23.65 -19.59 21.30
CA HIS A 167 -24.67 -20.03 22.22
C HIS A 167 -25.40 -21.25 21.63
N GLN A 168 -25.30 -22.42 22.26
CA GLN A 168 -26.16 -23.57 21.97
C GLN A 168 -27.46 -23.44 22.77
N THR A 169 -28.58 -23.43 22.05
CA THR A 169 -29.91 -23.37 22.64
C THR A 169 -30.43 -24.77 22.97
N LEU A 170 -31.49 -24.89 23.77
CA LEU A 170 -32.21 -26.17 23.94
C LEU A 170 -33.01 -26.62 22.70
N ARG A 171 -33.02 -25.84 21.62
CA ARG A 171 -33.80 -26.17 20.42
C ARG A 171 -33.07 -27.19 19.57
N GLN A 172 -33.80 -28.22 19.15
CA GLN A 172 -33.34 -29.20 18.17
C GLN A 172 -34.21 -29.15 16.92
N ILE A 173 -33.62 -29.44 15.77
CA ILE A 173 -34.33 -29.55 14.49
C ILE A 173 -33.87 -30.76 13.69
N ARG A 174 -34.67 -31.20 12.70
CA ARG A 174 -34.24 -32.19 11.72
C ARG A 174 -33.94 -31.52 10.38
N VAL A 175 -32.73 -31.73 9.87
CA VAL A 175 -32.31 -31.32 8.53
C VAL A 175 -31.91 -32.58 7.78
N ASP A 176 -32.54 -32.83 6.64
CA ASP A 176 -32.34 -34.04 5.84
C ASP A 176 -32.35 -35.35 6.68
N GLY A 177 -33.33 -35.45 7.58
CA GLY A 177 -33.49 -36.59 8.49
C GLY A 177 -32.54 -36.63 9.70
N VAL A 178 -31.49 -35.80 9.74
CA VAL A 178 -30.50 -35.73 10.83
C VAL A 178 -30.96 -34.77 11.92
N LEU A 179 -30.99 -35.24 13.17
CA LEU A 179 -31.25 -34.38 14.34
C LEU A 179 -30.02 -33.51 14.62
N CYS A 180 -30.24 -32.20 14.73
CA CYS A 180 -29.21 -31.19 14.93
C CYS A 180 -29.60 -30.26 16.08
N ASP A 181 -28.61 -29.87 16.87
CA ASP A 181 -28.74 -28.87 17.93
C ASP A 181 -28.53 -27.47 17.35
N VAL A 182 -29.34 -26.51 17.79
CA VAL A 182 -29.34 -25.15 17.25
C VAL A 182 -28.38 -24.27 18.03
N ASN A 183 -27.52 -23.58 17.28
CA ASN A 183 -26.55 -22.61 17.77
C ASN A 183 -26.80 -21.22 17.21
N VAL A 184 -26.36 -20.21 17.95
CA VAL A 184 -26.38 -18.80 17.58
C VAL A 184 -24.97 -18.24 17.73
N ALA A 185 -24.48 -17.53 16.72
CA ALA A 185 -23.23 -16.78 16.84
C ALA A 185 -23.51 -15.42 17.48
N GLU A 186 -22.81 -15.14 18.58
CA GLU A 186 -22.93 -13.93 19.40
C GLU A 186 -21.87 -12.87 19.01
N THR A 187 -20.82 -13.30 18.32
CA THR A 187 -19.76 -12.45 17.79
C THR A 187 -19.62 -12.62 16.27
N ALA A 188 -19.01 -11.65 15.58
CA ALA A 188 -18.73 -11.76 14.14
C ALA A 188 -17.60 -12.77 13.86
N ASP A 189 -16.55 -12.70 14.67
CA ASP A 189 -15.55 -13.76 14.80
C ASP A 189 -15.97 -14.70 15.93
N PHE A 190 -16.36 -15.93 15.58
CA PHE A 190 -16.73 -16.97 16.53
C PHE A 190 -15.89 -18.24 16.33
N GLY A 191 -14.67 -18.08 15.78
CA GLY A 191 -13.75 -19.19 15.57
C GLY A 191 -13.95 -19.96 14.25
N GLN A 192 -14.80 -19.48 13.35
CA GLN A 192 -15.03 -20.11 12.05
C GLN A 192 -13.81 -20.06 11.13
N TRP A 193 -13.56 -21.13 10.37
CA TRP A 193 -12.35 -21.30 9.55
C TRP A 193 -12.16 -20.26 8.43
N ASP A 194 -13.26 -19.72 7.93
CA ASP A 194 -13.31 -18.76 6.83
C ASP A 194 -13.31 -17.29 7.30
N PHE A 195 -13.12 -17.05 8.61
CA PHE A 195 -12.94 -15.69 9.10
C PHE A 195 -11.57 -15.18 8.68
N GLY A 196 -11.55 -14.19 7.79
CA GLY A 196 -10.39 -13.33 7.58
C GLY A 196 -10.64 -12.03 8.33
N GLN A 197 -9.66 -11.60 9.14
CA GLN A 197 -9.60 -10.17 9.45
C GLN A 197 -9.33 -9.46 8.13
N GLU A 198 -10.09 -8.40 7.82
CA GLU A 198 -9.60 -7.41 6.87
C GLU A 198 -8.33 -6.83 7.51
N GLU A 199 -7.17 -7.38 7.15
CA GLU A 199 -5.94 -6.63 7.35
C GLU A 199 -6.13 -5.34 6.54
N PRO A 200 -6.03 -4.15 7.16
CA PRO A 200 -6.02 -2.94 6.38
C PRO A 200 -4.87 -3.07 5.38
N ASP A 201 -5.20 -2.92 4.09
CA ASP A 201 -4.30 -3.12 2.94
C ASP A 201 -3.00 -2.27 3.04
N MET A 202 -2.97 -1.31 3.97
CA MET A 202 -1.83 -0.46 4.28
C MET A 202 -1.76 -0.16 5.78
N THR A 203 -0.55 -0.15 6.35
CA THR A 203 -0.34 0.37 7.71
C THR A 203 -0.53 1.91 7.74
N PRO A 204 -0.82 2.51 8.91
CA PRO A 204 -0.90 3.98 9.03
C PRO A 204 0.38 4.69 8.55
N GLU A 205 1.54 4.06 8.74
CA GLU A 205 2.82 4.57 8.25
C GLU A 205 2.89 4.53 6.72
N GLN A 206 2.42 3.45 6.09
CA GLN A 206 2.35 3.34 4.64
C GLN A 206 1.36 4.35 4.04
N ASP A 207 0.20 4.56 4.65
CA ASP A 207 -0.76 5.61 4.26
C ASP A 207 -0.13 7.00 4.41
N ALA A 208 0.59 7.27 5.50
CA ALA A 208 1.29 8.53 5.70
C ALA A 208 2.36 8.78 4.62
N VAL A 209 3.16 7.77 4.28
CA VAL A 209 4.18 7.87 3.22
C VAL A 209 3.54 8.10 1.86
N LEU A 210 2.45 7.40 1.53
CA LEU A 210 1.76 7.59 0.25
C LEU A 210 1.14 8.98 0.14
N ARG A 211 0.54 9.50 1.21
CA ARG A 211 0.02 10.87 1.26
C ARG A 211 1.13 11.91 1.11
N ASP A 212 2.30 11.68 1.72
CA ASP A 212 3.46 12.56 1.55
C ASP A 212 3.94 12.56 0.09
N ILE A 213 4.14 11.39 -0.51
CA ILE A 213 4.51 11.26 -1.94
C ILE A 213 3.48 11.96 -2.84
N GLN A 214 2.19 11.74 -2.59
CA GLN A 214 1.10 12.35 -3.35
C GLN A 214 1.12 13.87 -3.22
N THR A 215 1.32 14.39 -2.01
CA THR A 215 1.41 15.83 -1.76
C THR A 215 2.64 16.43 -2.44
N GLN A 216 3.79 15.77 -2.38
CA GLN A 216 4.99 16.22 -3.07
C GLN A 216 4.76 16.31 -4.58
N LEU A 217 4.24 15.25 -5.20
CA LEU A 217 4.07 15.19 -6.65
C LEU A 217 2.93 16.08 -7.17
N ARG A 218 1.83 16.21 -6.43
CA ARG A 218 0.56 16.83 -6.91
C ARG A 218 0.10 18.04 -6.12
N GLY A 219 0.84 18.45 -5.09
CA GLY A 219 0.44 19.51 -4.18
C GLY A 219 -0.62 19.07 -3.17
N PRO A 220 -0.87 19.90 -2.14
CA PRO A 220 -1.87 19.62 -1.10
C PRO A 220 -3.25 19.39 -1.71
N GLY A 221 -3.93 18.30 -1.30
CA GLY A 221 -5.28 17.99 -1.77
C GLY A 221 -5.40 17.78 -3.28
N LEU A 222 -4.30 17.40 -3.96
CA LEU A 222 -4.22 17.24 -5.42
C LEU A 222 -4.44 18.56 -6.21
N ALA A 223 -4.29 19.71 -5.57
CA ALA A 223 -4.61 21.01 -6.16
C ALA A 223 -3.43 21.68 -6.90
N GLY A 224 -2.25 21.08 -6.94
CA GLY A 224 -1.02 21.68 -7.46
C GLY A 224 -0.30 22.57 -6.44
N TRP A 225 0.86 23.10 -6.85
CA TRP A 225 1.73 23.91 -5.99
C TRP A 225 1.64 25.40 -6.35
N PRO A 226 1.19 26.27 -5.42
CA PRO A 226 1.07 27.71 -5.69
C PRO A 226 2.36 28.38 -6.16
N GLN A 227 3.51 27.93 -5.63
CA GLN A 227 4.82 28.51 -5.94
C GLN A 227 5.33 28.18 -7.34
N LEU A 228 4.78 27.15 -8.00
CA LEU A 228 5.18 26.79 -9.37
C LEU A 228 4.43 27.63 -10.41
N GLY A 229 3.45 28.45 -9.98
CA GLY A 229 2.60 29.23 -10.86
C GLY A 229 1.35 28.47 -11.28
N THR A 230 0.71 28.93 -12.35
CA THR A 230 -0.57 28.42 -12.85
C THR A 230 -0.52 28.12 -14.33
N ASP A 231 -1.32 27.15 -14.78
CA ASP A 231 -1.56 26.88 -16.19
C ASP A 231 -2.47 27.95 -16.84
N ALA A 232 -2.75 27.78 -18.14
CA ALA A 232 -3.61 28.67 -18.92
C ALA A 232 -5.06 28.73 -18.40
N ASP A 233 -5.49 27.73 -17.64
CA ASP A 233 -6.81 27.64 -17.03
C ASP A 233 -6.82 28.15 -15.58
N GLY A 234 -5.70 28.67 -15.08
CA GLY A 234 -5.55 29.21 -13.72
C GLY A 234 -5.35 28.15 -12.63
N ARG A 235 -5.08 26.88 -12.96
CA ARG A 235 -4.80 25.82 -11.98
C ARG A 235 -3.33 25.82 -11.59
N HIS A 236 -3.02 25.54 -10.33
CA HIS A 236 -1.63 25.48 -9.89
C HIS A 236 -0.86 24.34 -10.55
N LEU A 237 0.38 24.62 -10.95
CA LEU A 237 1.24 23.64 -11.63
C LEU A 237 1.75 22.57 -10.65
N THR A 238 1.91 21.34 -11.13
CA THR A 238 2.51 20.24 -10.35
C THR A 238 4.04 20.25 -10.46
N LEU A 239 4.75 19.47 -9.63
CA LEU A 239 6.21 19.34 -9.76
C LEU A 239 6.63 18.81 -11.13
N VAL A 240 5.83 17.91 -11.70
CA VAL A 240 6.08 17.36 -13.04
C VAL A 240 5.98 18.47 -14.10
N ASP A 241 4.98 19.34 -13.98
CA ASP A 241 4.80 20.47 -14.90
C ASP A 241 5.94 21.49 -14.77
N GLY A 242 6.35 21.79 -13.52
CA GLY A 242 7.48 22.66 -13.22
C GLY A 242 8.80 22.13 -13.79
N LEU A 243 9.06 20.83 -13.63
CA LEU A 243 10.26 20.19 -14.19
C LEU A 243 10.24 20.21 -15.72
N ALA A 244 9.09 19.90 -16.34
CA ALA A 244 8.95 19.96 -17.79
C ALA A 244 9.16 21.39 -18.33
N ALA A 245 8.70 22.41 -17.61
CA ALA A 245 8.95 23.81 -17.96
C ALA A 245 10.43 24.19 -17.83
N ALA A 246 11.11 23.73 -16.77
CA ALA A 246 12.54 23.95 -16.58
C ALA A 246 13.37 23.31 -17.71
N LEU A 247 13.07 22.06 -18.09
CA LEU A 247 13.75 21.36 -19.18
C LEU A 247 13.61 22.10 -20.52
N ARG A 248 12.39 22.54 -20.88
CA ARG A 248 12.19 23.35 -22.09
C ARG A 248 12.98 24.65 -22.08
N ARG A 249 13.15 25.27 -20.91
CA ARG A 249 13.95 26.50 -20.79
C ARG A 249 15.44 26.23 -20.96
N ILE A 250 15.93 25.08 -20.48
CA ILE A 250 17.31 24.64 -20.68
C ILE A 250 17.56 24.40 -22.17
N ASP A 251 16.70 23.66 -22.86
CA ASP A 251 16.82 23.40 -24.31
C ASP A 251 16.88 24.72 -25.11
N ALA A 252 16.06 25.70 -24.75
CA ALA A 252 16.07 27.02 -25.39
C ALA A 252 17.39 27.76 -25.17
N LEU A 253 17.93 27.73 -23.94
CA LEU A 253 19.21 28.35 -23.61
C LEU A 253 20.38 27.68 -24.33
N GLU A 254 20.34 26.37 -24.51
CA GLU A 254 21.33 25.63 -25.30
C GLU A 254 21.29 26.08 -26.77
N GLY A 255 20.09 26.20 -27.36
CA GLY A 255 19.90 26.73 -28.71
C GLY A 255 20.41 28.17 -28.88
N ASP A 256 20.09 29.06 -27.92
CA ASP A 256 20.60 30.44 -27.92
C ASP A 256 22.14 30.47 -27.85
N THR A 257 22.74 29.57 -27.08
CA THR A 257 24.20 29.45 -26.94
C THR A 257 24.84 28.97 -28.24
N GLU A 258 24.22 28.03 -28.96
CA GLU A 258 24.68 27.59 -30.27
C GLU A 258 24.59 28.70 -31.32
N ALA A 259 23.47 29.43 -31.34
CA ALA A 259 23.28 30.58 -32.23
C ALA A 259 24.33 31.67 -31.98
N LEU A 260 24.60 31.99 -30.72
CA LEU A 260 25.63 32.98 -30.35
C LEU A 260 27.04 32.52 -30.77
N ARG A 261 27.36 31.22 -30.63
CA ARG A 261 28.64 30.67 -31.11
C ARG A 261 28.78 30.77 -32.63
N ALA A 262 27.70 30.55 -33.37
CA ALA A 262 27.69 30.71 -34.83
C ALA A 262 27.98 32.17 -35.23
N GLN A 263 27.30 33.13 -34.60
CA GLN A 263 27.52 34.57 -34.84
C GLN A 263 28.97 34.99 -34.53
N ILE A 264 29.54 34.51 -33.43
CA ILE A 264 30.96 34.77 -33.10
C ILE A 264 31.89 34.20 -34.18
N GLY A 265 31.55 33.04 -34.75
CA GLY A 265 32.29 32.43 -35.87
C GLY A 265 32.24 33.29 -37.15
N GLU A 266 31.06 33.80 -37.49
CA GLU A 266 30.85 34.70 -38.63
C GLU A 266 31.65 35.99 -38.45
N LEU A 267 31.52 36.66 -37.30
CA LEU A 267 32.27 37.90 -36.99
C LEU A 267 33.79 37.69 -37.06
N ARG A 268 34.30 36.54 -36.61
CA ARG A 268 35.74 36.22 -36.73
C ARG A 268 36.18 36.08 -38.20
N THR A 269 35.31 35.56 -39.05
CA THR A 269 35.59 35.42 -40.48
C THR A 269 35.60 36.80 -41.14
N GLU A 270 34.61 37.64 -40.86
CA GLU A 270 34.56 39.03 -41.35
C GLU A 270 35.78 39.85 -40.91
N ILE A 271 36.18 39.74 -39.64
CA ILE A 271 37.41 40.39 -39.14
C ILE A 271 38.64 39.90 -39.92
N SER A 272 38.75 38.60 -40.17
CA SER A 272 39.89 38.04 -40.93
C SER A 272 39.92 38.55 -42.38
N GLU A 273 38.76 38.69 -43.02
CA GLU A 273 38.64 39.25 -44.38
C GLU A 273 38.98 40.74 -44.42
N LEU A 274 38.55 41.51 -43.42
CA LEU A 274 38.91 42.92 -43.25
C LEU A 274 40.41 43.10 -43.03
N GLU A 275 41.02 42.26 -42.19
CA GLU A 275 42.47 42.24 -41.96
C GLU A 275 43.25 41.93 -43.25
N ALA A 276 42.80 40.94 -44.03
CA ALA A 276 43.40 40.59 -45.32
C ALA A 276 43.27 41.73 -46.35
N THR A 277 42.10 42.36 -46.44
CA THR A 277 41.85 43.51 -47.32
C THR A 277 42.74 44.69 -46.93
N THR A 278 42.88 44.96 -45.64
CA THR A 278 43.75 46.03 -45.12
C THR A 278 45.21 45.75 -45.46
N ALA A 279 45.68 44.51 -45.33
CA ALA A 279 47.03 44.13 -45.68
C ALA A 279 47.31 44.30 -47.19
N ASP A 280 46.37 43.92 -48.06
CA ASP A 280 46.48 44.13 -49.51
C ASP A 280 46.50 45.62 -49.86
N LEU A 281 45.64 46.43 -49.23
CA LEU A 281 45.62 47.88 -49.43
C LEU A 281 46.95 48.54 -49.01
N ILE A 282 47.53 48.11 -47.89
CA ILE A 282 48.85 48.57 -47.42
C ILE A 282 49.92 48.26 -48.47
N GLU A 283 49.90 47.06 -49.06
CA GLU A 283 50.84 46.67 -50.11
C GLU A 283 50.63 47.47 -51.40
N GLN A 284 49.38 47.72 -51.80
CA GLN A 284 49.07 48.58 -52.96
C GLN A 284 49.56 50.02 -52.78
N VAL A 285 49.36 50.62 -51.59
CA VAL A 285 49.89 51.96 -51.26
C VAL A 285 51.41 51.95 -51.36
N ARG A 286 52.08 50.93 -50.81
CA ARG A 286 53.53 50.79 -50.88
C ARG A 286 54.04 50.66 -52.31
N GLN A 287 53.32 49.97 -53.18
CA GLN A 287 53.63 49.87 -54.60
C GLN A 287 53.43 51.21 -55.33
N LEU A 288 52.38 51.95 -55.01
CA LEU A 288 52.13 53.29 -55.56
C LEU A 288 53.20 54.30 -55.12
N GLU A 289 53.63 54.27 -53.85
CA GLU A 289 54.75 55.09 -53.35
C GLU A 289 56.11 54.72 -53.99
N GLY A 290 56.24 53.50 -54.51
CA GLY A 290 57.43 53.03 -55.24
C GLY A 290 57.50 53.47 -56.71
N HIS A 291 56.42 54.01 -57.30
CA HIS A 291 56.37 54.41 -58.70
C HIS A 291 56.76 55.88 -58.88
N ARG A 292 58.06 56.16 -59.14
CA ARG A 292 58.46 57.43 -59.75
C ARG A 292 57.93 57.49 -61.17
N TRP A 293 56.89 58.28 -61.39
CA TRP A 293 56.32 58.52 -62.72
C TRP A 293 57.38 59.10 -63.67
N PRO A 294 57.52 58.59 -64.91
CA PRO A 294 58.44 59.16 -65.88
C PRO A 294 58.00 60.58 -66.26
N TRP A 295 58.98 61.44 -66.48
CA TRP A 295 58.77 62.83 -66.88
C TRP A 295 57.93 62.92 -68.18
N PRO A 296 56.93 63.81 -68.27
CA PRO A 296 56.65 64.96 -67.39
C PRO A 296 55.56 64.74 -66.33
N LEU A 297 55.04 63.51 -66.15
CA LEU A 297 53.95 63.24 -65.20
C LEU A 297 54.37 63.39 -63.72
N SER A 298 55.68 63.38 -63.45
CA SER A 298 56.28 63.63 -62.13
C SER A 298 56.05 65.04 -61.55
N LEU A 299 55.36 65.93 -62.28
CA LEU A 299 55.03 67.29 -61.83
C LEU A 299 53.63 67.39 -61.18
N ILE A 300 52.84 66.32 -61.19
CA ILE A 300 51.47 66.28 -60.64
C ILE A 300 51.45 65.61 -59.24
N GLU A 301 52.57 65.06 -58.77
CA GLU A 301 52.73 64.63 -57.36
C GLU A 301 52.75 65.84 -56.43
N GLY A 302 51.56 66.31 -56.07
CA GLY A 302 51.33 67.15 -54.90
C GLY A 302 51.51 66.34 -53.61
N PRO A 303 51.86 67.02 -52.50
CA PRO A 303 52.37 66.38 -51.29
C PRO A 303 51.32 65.48 -50.64
N ALA A 304 51.79 64.49 -49.89
CA ALA A 304 51.03 63.49 -49.12
C ALA A 304 49.90 64.02 -48.21
N GLU A 305 49.68 65.34 -48.15
CA GLU A 305 48.56 66.00 -47.45
C GLU A 305 47.18 65.71 -48.10
N LEU A 306 47.09 65.46 -49.41
CA LEU A 306 45.79 65.25 -50.08
C LEU A 306 45.15 63.88 -49.75
N ILE A 307 45.97 62.86 -49.50
CA ILE A 307 45.52 61.50 -49.15
C ILE A 307 45.17 61.43 -47.65
N GLY A 308 45.96 62.08 -46.79
CA GLY A 308 45.65 62.22 -45.37
C GLY A 308 44.33 62.95 -45.11
N ALA A 309 44.00 63.98 -45.91
CA ALA A 309 42.74 64.72 -45.80
C ALA A 309 41.50 63.91 -46.23
N GLN A 310 41.63 62.94 -47.14
CA GLN A 310 40.53 62.07 -47.56
C GLN A 310 40.31 60.91 -46.58
N LEU A 311 41.37 60.35 -45.99
CA LEU A 311 41.28 59.34 -44.94
C LEU A 311 40.65 59.89 -43.65
N ALA A 312 41.02 61.11 -43.23
CA ALA A 312 40.37 61.78 -42.11
C ALA A 312 38.88 62.10 -42.37
N ARG A 313 38.50 62.30 -43.64
CA ARG A 313 37.10 62.51 -44.05
C ARG A 313 36.30 61.20 -44.02
N LEU A 314 36.93 60.07 -44.35
CA LEU A 314 36.34 58.72 -44.23
C LEU A 314 36.18 58.29 -42.75
N GLU A 315 37.15 58.57 -41.89
CA GLU A 315 37.02 58.36 -40.43
C GLU A 315 35.90 59.22 -39.81
N SER A 316 35.69 60.45 -40.31
CA SER A 316 34.60 61.32 -39.84
C SER A 316 33.19 60.85 -40.26
N LEU A 317 33.08 59.93 -41.22
CA LEU A 317 31.81 59.37 -41.73
C LEU A 317 31.46 58.00 -41.13
N LEU A 318 32.36 57.39 -40.35
CA LEU A 318 32.10 56.13 -39.64
C LEU A 318 30.98 56.17 -38.58
N PRO A 319 30.63 57.29 -37.92
CA PRO A 319 29.55 57.31 -36.93
C PRO A 319 28.13 57.14 -37.51
N ASP A 320 27.96 57.31 -38.83
CA ASP A 320 26.64 57.37 -39.49
C ASP A 320 26.24 56.06 -40.23
N LEU A 321 26.93 54.94 -39.95
CA LEU A 321 26.53 53.61 -40.45
C LEU A 321 25.40 53.03 -39.58
N PRO A 322 24.19 52.77 -40.12
CA PRO A 322 23.08 52.25 -39.34
C PRO A 322 23.31 50.77 -39.02
N GLY A 323 23.45 50.41 -37.73
CA GLY A 323 23.49 49.00 -37.33
C GLY A 323 24.19 48.64 -36.02
N LEU A 324 24.86 49.57 -35.32
CA LEU A 324 25.43 49.27 -34.00
C LEU A 324 24.46 49.72 -32.89
N PRO A 325 24.07 48.84 -31.94
CA PRO A 325 23.17 49.20 -30.86
C PRO A 325 23.85 50.22 -29.95
N GLY A 326 23.46 51.49 -30.09
CA GLY A 326 23.79 52.55 -29.16
C GLY A 326 23.24 52.23 -27.78
N HIS A 327 24.10 52.38 -26.79
CA HIS A 327 23.79 52.45 -25.36
C HIS A 327 22.44 53.13 -25.10
N SER A 328 21.46 52.35 -24.67
CA SER A 328 20.37 52.82 -23.83
C SER A 328 20.62 52.32 -22.41
N ASP A 329 20.79 53.30 -21.53
CA ASP A 329 20.51 53.32 -20.09
C ASP A 329 21.12 52.22 -19.19
N ALA A 330 22.16 52.62 -18.45
CA ALA A 330 22.47 52.04 -17.15
C ALA A 330 23.23 53.03 -16.26
N ASP A 331 22.61 54.16 -15.91
CA ASP A 331 22.89 54.83 -14.63
C ASP A 331 21.75 54.49 -13.66
N SER A 332 21.83 53.28 -13.11
CA SER A 332 21.08 52.89 -11.93
C SER A 332 21.79 53.42 -10.68
N GLU A 333 21.04 54.25 -9.95
CA GLU A 333 20.85 54.11 -8.52
C GLU A 333 22.08 53.76 -7.67
N SER A 334 22.73 54.79 -7.11
CA SER A 334 23.39 54.66 -5.81
C SER A 334 22.52 55.30 -4.72
N ARG A 335 21.91 54.41 -3.93
CA ARG A 335 21.63 54.49 -2.48
C ARG A 335 21.60 55.89 -1.81
N ASN A 336 20.46 56.25 -1.20
CA ASN A 336 20.31 56.28 0.26
C ASN A 336 18.96 56.90 0.69
N GLY A 337 18.32 56.30 1.70
CA GLY A 337 17.40 57.01 2.59
C GLY A 337 16.09 56.27 2.93
N LYS A 338 16.13 55.42 3.95
CA LYS A 338 14.98 55.15 4.84
C LYS A 338 14.56 56.45 5.55
N PRO A 339 13.32 56.59 6.10
CA PRO A 339 12.49 55.56 6.74
C PRO A 339 11.36 54.99 5.89
#